data_AF-A0A976NYK7-F1
#
_entry.id   AF-A0A976NYK7-F1
#
_cell.length_a   1.000
_cell.length_b   1.000
_cell.length_c   1.000
_cell.angle_alpha   90.00
_cell.angle_beta   90.00
_cell.angle_gamma   90.00
#
_symmetry.space_group_name_H-M   'P 1'
#
loop_
_entity.id
_entity.type
_entity.pdbx_description
1 polymer ?
#
loop_
_entity_poly.entity_id
_entity_poly.type
_entity_poly.pdbx_seq_one_letter_code
_entity_poly.pdbx_strand_id
1 'polypeptide(L)' 'MGLGKFIRYYLDREPMVVISCAIGAMGVTLPLVVVPIRRSLGFPTDQYDGPIIPDHMKKSRGHLATPEFATQA' A
#
# COMPACT_ATOMS: atom_id res chain seq x y z
N MET A 1 20.14 22.94 -5.22
CA MET A 1 20.40 22.08 -6.40
C MET A 1 21.37 20.95 -6.04
N GLY A 2 21.01 20.05 -5.11
CA GLY A 2 21.88 18.93 -4.68
C GLY A 2 21.38 17.57 -5.14
N LEU A 3 20.08 17.32 -4.96
CA LEU A 3 19.49 16.00 -5.18
C LEU A 3 19.52 15.54 -6.65
N GLY A 4 19.20 16.42 -7.60
CA GLY A 4 19.22 16.05 -9.03
C GLY A 4 20.63 15.72 -9.55
N LYS A 5 21.65 16.43 -9.06
CA LYS A 5 23.05 16.14 -9.40
C LYS A 5 23.53 14.83 -8.76
N PHE A 6 23.10 14.55 -7.52
CA PHE A 6 23.37 13.30 -6.81
C PHE A 6 22.74 12.10 -7.52
N ILE A 7 21.45 12.18 -7.88
CA ILE A 7 20.74 11.10 -8.59
C ILE A 7 21.40 10.83 -9.93
N ARG A 8 21.72 11.88 -10.71
CA ARG A 8 22.38 11.70 -12.01
C ARG A 8 23.75 11.06 -11.88
N TYR A 9 24.54 11.47 -10.89
CA TYR A 9 25.86 10.89 -10.61
C TYR A 9 25.79 9.39 -10.30
N TYR A 10 24.84 8.97 -9.46
CA TYR A 10 24.68 7.56 -9.10
C TYR A 10 24.03 6.71 -10.19
N LEU A 11 23.13 7.28 -10.99
CA LEU A 11 22.58 6.61 -12.18
C LEU A 11 23.67 6.27 -13.20
N ASP A 12 24.64 7.15 -13.40
CA ASP A 12 25.74 6.91 -14.36
C ASP A 12 26.77 5.89 -13.82
N ARG A 13 26.95 5.80 -12.49
CA ARG A 13 27.96 4.93 -11.86
C ARG A 13 27.44 3.54 -11.53
N GLU A 14 26.24 3.44 -10.97
CA GLU A 14 25.65 2.21 -10.46
C GLU A 14 24.17 2.09 -10.88
N PRO A 15 23.89 2.04 -12.20
CA PRO A 15 22.53 2.13 -12.72
C PRO A 15 21.62 1.03 -12.16
N MET A 16 22.15 -0.19 -12.02
CA MET A 16 21.39 -1.34 -11.53
C MET A 16 20.95 -1.17 -10.07
N VAL A 17 21.77 -0.54 -9.22
CA VAL A 17 21.42 -0.30 -7.81
C VAL A 17 20.29 0.70 -7.73
N VAL A 18 20.42 1.83 -8.44
CA VAL A 18 19.40 2.89 -8.41
C VAL A 18 18.07 2.39 -8.96
N ILE A 19 18.08 1.66 -10.09
CA ILE A 19 16.87 1.10 -10.67
C ILE A 19 16.24 0.06 -9.74
N SER A 20 17.03 -0.82 -9.12
CA SER A 20 16.52 -1.82 -8.19
C SER A 20 15.87 -1.18 -6.95
N CYS A 21 16.50 -0.16 -6.37
CA CYS A 21 15.92 0.61 -5.27
C CYS A 21 14.64 1.34 -5.70
N ALA A 22 14.60 1.90 -6.91
CA ALA A 22 13.41 2.56 -7.44
C ALA A 22 12.25 1.56 -7.63
N ILE A 23 12.52 0.39 -8.23
CA ILE A 23 11.52 -0.68 -8.40
C ILE A 23 11.03 -1.19 -7.04
N GLY A 24 11.95 -1.42 -6.09
CA GLY A 24 11.61 -1.82 -4.73
C GLY A 24 10.72 -0.78 -4.03
N ALA A 25 11.09 0.50 -4.11
CA ALA A 25 10.32 1.61 -3.56
C ALA A 25 8.92 1.70 -4.20
N MET A 26 8.81 1.55 -5.52
CA MET A 26 7.51 1.48 -6.20
C MET A 26 6.69 0.29 -5.72
N GLY A 27 7.29 -0.91 -5.64
CA GLY A 27 6.60 -2.12 -5.21
C GLY A 27 5.97 -2.01 -3.82
N VAL A 28 6.67 -1.41 -2.86
CA VAL A 28 6.16 -1.24 -1.48
C VAL A 28 5.15 -0.10 -1.36
N THR A 29 5.26 0.94 -2.19
CA THR A 29 4.37 2.11 -2.11
C THR A 29 3.09 1.96 -2.93
N LEU A 30 3.10 1.15 -4.00
CA LEU A 30 1.95 0.93 -4.88
C LEU A 30 0.69 0.48 -4.12
N PRO A 31 0.71 -0.50 -3.21
CA PRO A 31 -0.50 -0.91 -2.47
C PRO A 31 -1.10 0.22 -1.62
N LEU A 32 -0.27 1.13 -1.10
CA LEU A 32 -0.72 2.24 -0.26
C LEU A 32 -1.51 3.30 -1.05
N VAL A 33 -1.23 3.45 -2.34
CA VAL A 33 -1.83 4.48 -3.19
C VAL A 33 -2.85 3.89 -4.18
N VAL A 34 -2.53 2.77 -4.81
CA VAL A 34 -3.36 2.16 -5.86
C VAL A 34 -4.63 1.55 -5.29
N VAL A 35 -4.57 0.86 -4.14
CA VAL A 35 -5.75 0.23 -3.54
C VAL A 35 -6.84 1.26 -3.20
N PRO A 36 -6.58 2.36 -2.46
CA PRO A 36 -7.62 3.34 -2.18
C PRO A 36 -8.18 4.02 -3.44
N ILE A 37 -7.34 4.28 -4.45
CA ILE A 37 -7.80 4.81 -5.76
C ILE A 37 -8.72 3.80 -6.46
N ARG A 38 -8.36 2.52 -6.45
CA ARG A 38 -9.19 1.47 -7.07
C ARG A 38 -10.53 1.32 -6.35
N ARG A 39 -10.55 1.44 -5.01
CA ARG A 39 -11.79 1.45 -4.23
C ARG A 39 -12.68 2.65 -4.56
N SER A 40 -12.12 3.85 -4.69
CA SER A 40 -12.91 5.05 -5.03
C SER A 40 -13.51 5.00 -6.44
N LEU A 41 -12.89 4.25 -7.35
CA LEU A 41 -13.39 4.00 -8.70
C LEU A 41 -14.36 2.80 -8.79
N GLY A 42 -14.64 2.12 -7.66
CA GLY A 42 -15.54 0.96 -7.62
C GLY A 42 -14.97 -0.32 -8.23
N PHE A 43 -13.66 -0.42 -8.41
CA PHE A 43 -13.01 -1.64 -8.91
C PHE A 43 -12.85 -2.69 -7.79
N PRO A 44 -12.84 -4.00 -8.12
CA PRO A 44 -12.69 -5.05 -7.12
C PRO A 44 -11.30 -5.03 -6.48
N THR A 45 -11.24 -4.96 -5.15
CA THR A 45 -9.99 -4.96 -4.35
C THR A 45 -9.83 -6.15 -3.41
N ASP A 46 -10.62 -7.20 -3.59
CA ASP A 46 -10.69 -8.40 -2.73
C ASP A 46 -9.33 -9.11 -2.54
N GLN A 47 -8.41 -8.94 -3.50
CA GLN A 47 -7.02 -9.43 -3.41
C GLN A 47 -6.20 -8.78 -2.29
N TYR A 48 -6.61 -7.60 -1.83
CA TYR A 48 -5.96 -6.83 -0.76
C TYR A 48 -6.79 -6.83 0.53
N ASP A 49 -8.13 -6.87 0.40
CA ASP A 49 -9.08 -6.81 1.52
C ASP A 49 -9.39 -8.16 2.16
N GLY A 50 -8.98 -9.26 1.51
CA GLY A 50 -9.36 -10.61 1.88
C GLY A 50 -10.77 -10.97 1.41
N PRO A 51 -11.24 -12.21 1.66
CA PRO A 51 -12.54 -12.66 1.19
C PRO A 51 -13.66 -11.74 1.71
N ILE A 52 -14.52 -11.24 0.81
CA ILE A 52 -15.78 -10.62 1.20
C ILE A 52 -16.67 -11.73 1.76
N ILE A 53 -16.61 -11.94 3.07
CA ILE A 53 -17.47 -12.89 3.77
C ILE A 53 -18.85 -12.23 3.90
N PRO A 54 -19.91 -12.76 3.28
CA PRO A 54 -21.25 -12.21 3.42
C PRO A 54 -21.68 -12.25 4.90
N ASP A 55 -22.47 -11.27 5.32
CA ASP A 55 -22.69 -11.00 6.75
C ASP A 55 -23.27 -12.18 7.54
N HIS A 56 -24.06 -13.04 6.89
CA HIS A 56 -24.60 -14.26 7.51
C HIS A 56 -23.55 -15.38 7.74
N MET A 57 -22.39 -15.31 7.10
CA MET A 57 -21.26 -16.25 7.27
C MET A 57 -20.18 -15.71 8.23
N LYS A 58 -20.26 -14.45 8.66
CA LYS A 58 -19.37 -13.89 9.69
C LYS A 58 -19.73 -14.51 11.04
N LYS A 59 -19.15 -15.68 11.34
CA LYS A 59 -19.28 -16.37 12.63
C LYS A 59 -18.99 -15.37 13.75
N SER A 60 -19.97 -15.18 14.64
CA SER A 60 -19.96 -14.31 15.83
C SER A 60 -18.55 -14.00 16.35
N ARG A 61 -17.91 -12.92 15.87
CA ARG A 61 -16.62 -12.44 16.40
C ARG A 61 -16.86 -11.70 17.72
N GLY A 62 -17.46 -12.40 18.70
CA GLY A 62 -17.78 -11.87 20.01
C GLY A 62 -16.57 -11.37 20.83
N HIS A 63 -15.33 -11.64 20.39
CA HIS A 63 -14.14 -11.33 21.20
C HIS A 63 -12.92 -10.79 20.43
N LEU A 64 -13.04 -10.45 19.13
CA LEU A 64 -11.90 -9.97 18.32
C LEU A 64 -12.19 -8.67 17.56
N ALA A 65 -13.27 -7.96 17.90
CA ALA A 65 -13.38 -6.55 17.56
C ALA A 65 -12.38 -5.79 18.44
N THR A 66 -11.19 -5.51 17.90
CA THR A 66 -10.33 -4.46 18.45
C THR A 66 -11.18 -3.20 18.48
N PRO A 67 -11.35 -2.53 19.64
CA PRO A 67 -12.22 -1.38 19.72
C PRO A 67 -11.71 -0.35 18.73
N GLU A 68 -12.66 0.15 17.92
CA GLU A 68 -12.52 1.38 17.17
C GLU A 68 -11.82 2.40 18.07
N PHE A 69 -10.71 2.94 17.57
CA PHE A 69 -10.13 4.22 17.93
C PHE A 69 -10.92 4.98 18.99
N ALA A 70 -10.73 4.61 20.26
CA ALA A 70 -11.24 5.37 21.37
C ALA A 70 -10.54 6.72 21.30
N THR A 71 -11.36 7.78 21.17
CA THR A 71 -11.05 9.21 21.33
C THR A 71 -11.01 10.03 20.03
N GLN A 72 -12.19 10.41 19.54
CA GLN A 72 -12.42 11.79 19.12
C GLN A 72 -13.66 12.33 19.86
N ALA A 73 -13.48 13.54 20.40
CA ALA A 73 -14.36 14.40 21.20
C ALA A 73 -14.53 14.02 22.69
#